data_AF-A0A9R1N419-F1
#
_entry.id   AF-A0A9R1N419-F1
#
_cell.length_a   1.000
_cell.length_b   1.000
_cell.length_c   1.000
_cell.angle_alpha   90.00
_cell.angle_beta   90.00
_cell.angle_gamma   90.00
#
_symmetry.space_group_name_H-M   'P 1'
#
loop_
_entity.id
_entity.type
_entity.pdbx_description
1 polymer ?
#
loop_
_entity_poly.entity_id
_entity_poly.type
_entity_poly.pdbx_seq_one_letter_code
_entity_poly.pdbx_strand_id
1 'polypeptide(L)'
;MSGASGPLAVLLLVLVAAVSASSAGKGESWRAEQERDRVPRVPGQAFNASFAHYAGYVTVSEERGAALFYWFFEAAHDPASKPLVLWLNGGPGCSSIAFGVGEEVGPFHVNADGKGVHMNPYSWNQVANILFVDSPVGVGYSYSNTSADILSNGDERTAKDSLVFLTKWLERFPQYKEREFYLTGESYAGHYVPQLAQAIKRHHEATGDKTINLKGYMVGNALTDDFHDHYGIFQYMWTTGLISDQTYKLLNIFCDFESFVHSSPQCDKILDIASTEAGNIDSYSIFTPTCHSSFASSKNKVVKRLRSVGKLGEQYDPCTEQHSIVYFNLHEVQKALHVNPVIGKSKWETCSEVINTNWKDCERSVLHIYHELIQHGLRIWMFRLVAGPKGTRVSTL
;
A
#
# COMPACT_ATOMS: atom_id res chain seq x y z
N MET A 1 72.14 -66.81 31.60
CA MET A 1 71.59 -67.64 30.51
C MET A 1 70.08 -67.61 30.62
N SER A 2 69.45 -66.91 29.65
CA SER A 2 68.18 -67.23 28.97
C SER A 2 66.99 -67.76 29.80
N GLY A 3 65.80 -67.18 29.76
CA GLY A 3 65.29 -66.11 28.92
C GLY A 3 63.81 -65.85 29.23
N ALA A 4 63.28 -64.75 28.69
CA ALA A 4 61.85 -64.52 28.59
C ALA A 4 61.60 -63.62 27.37
N SER A 5 61.10 -64.24 26.32
CA SER A 5 60.59 -63.64 25.10
C SER A 5 59.16 -63.15 25.33
N GLY A 6 58.90 -61.86 25.15
CA GLY A 6 57.58 -61.26 25.04
C GLY A 6 57.49 -60.43 23.75
N PRO A 7 56.38 -60.49 22.98
CA PRO A 7 56.30 -59.89 21.65
C PRO A 7 56.00 -58.37 21.71
N LEU A 8 56.58 -57.62 20.77
CA LEU A 8 56.24 -56.22 20.50
C LEU A 8 54.79 -56.11 20.03
N ALA A 9 53.97 -55.36 20.77
CA ALA A 9 52.70 -54.83 20.29
C ALA A 9 52.98 -53.52 19.54
N VAL A 10 52.82 -53.54 18.22
CA VAL A 10 52.82 -52.34 17.36
C VAL A 10 51.46 -51.67 17.52
N LEU A 11 51.39 -50.55 18.23
CA LEU A 11 50.21 -49.67 18.24
C LEU A 11 50.17 -48.87 16.94
N LEU A 12 49.29 -49.23 16.01
CA LEU A 12 48.88 -48.37 14.90
C LEU A 12 47.87 -47.34 15.44
N LEU A 13 48.33 -46.09 15.63
CA LEU A 13 47.46 -44.94 15.86
C LEU A 13 46.83 -44.51 14.53
N VAL A 14 45.58 -44.90 14.30
CA VAL A 14 44.75 -44.35 13.22
C VAL A 14 44.23 -42.98 13.69
N LEU A 15 44.86 -41.91 13.21
CA LEU A 15 44.33 -40.55 13.32
C LEU A 15 43.15 -40.40 12.34
N VAL A 16 41.93 -40.58 12.83
CA VAL A 16 40.73 -40.17 12.11
C VAL A 16 40.61 -38.65 12.24
N ALA A 17 41.06 -37.92 11.21
CA ALA A 17 40.76 -36.51 11.07
C ALA A 17 39.26 -36.37 10.75
N ALA A 18 38.47 -35.98 11.74
CA ALA A 18 37.10 -35.56 11.52
C ALA A 18 37.11 -34.23 10.76
N VAL A 19 36.94 -34.29 9.45
CA VAL A 19 36.60 -33.11 8.64
C VAL A 19 35.13 -32.79 8.93
N SER A 20 34.90 -31.90 9.88
CA SER A 20 33.61 -31.23 10.00
C SER A 20 33.45 -30.28 8.83
N ALA A 21 32.70 -30.72 7.82
CA ALA A 21 32.15 -29.83 6.81
C ALA A 21 31.22 -28.83 7.50
N SER A 22 31.75 -27.64 7.80
CA SER A 22 30.92 -26.49 8.15
C SER A 22 30.16 -26.06 6.90
N SER A 23 28.88 -26.40 6.82
CA SER A 23 27.96 -25.76 5.89
C SER A 23 27.94 -24.26 6.20
N ALA A 24 28.45 -23.48 5.25
CA ALA A 24 28.34 -22.04 5.26
C ALA A 24 26.88 -21.64 5.07
N GLY A 25 26.32 -20.99 6.08
CA GLY A 25 24.94 -20.49 6.09
C GLY A 25 24.61 -19.86 7.44
N LYS A 26 25.48 -18.99 7.96
CA LYS A 26 25.10 -18.13 9.09
C LYS A 26 24.11 -17.12 8.54
N GLY A 27 22.82 -17.35 8.77
CA GLY A 27 21.77 -16.37 8.52
C GLY A 27 22.17 -15.03 9.11
N GLU A 28 22.01 -13.97 8.32
CA GLU A 28 22.38 -12.64 8.73
C GLU A 28 21.54 -12.21 9.94
N SER A 29 22.10 -11.42 10.86
CA SER A 29 21.29 -10.93 11.97
C SER A 29 20.24 -9.97 11.45
N TRP A 30 19.00 -10.02 11.98
CA TRP A 30 17.92 -9.09 11.63
C TRP A 30 18.34 -7.61 11.68
N ARG A 31 19.27 -7.24 12.58
CA ARG A 31 19.84 -5.88 12.67
C ARG A 31 20.61 -5.46 11.41
N ALA A 32 21.35 -6.39 10.82
CA ALA A 32 22.12 -6.12 9.60
C ALA A 32 21.19 -5.99 8.39
N GLU A 33 20.09 -6.77 8.36
CA GLU A 33 19.05 -6.60 7.35
C GLU A 33 18.34 -5.25 7.47
N GLN A 34 17.96 -4.86 8.69
CA GLN A 34 17.37 -3.53 8.94
C GLN A 34 18.33 -2.41 8.54
N GLU A 35 19.62 -2.50 8.88
CA GLU A 35 20.56 -1.44 8.52
C GLU A 35 20.78 -1.34 7.01
N ARG A 36 20.66 -2.44 6.25
CA ARG A 36 20.66 -2.38 4.79
C ARG A 36 19.43 -1.69 4.23
N ASP A 37 18.27 -1.96 4.80
CA ASP A 37 17.01 -1.35 4.36
C ASP A 37 16.91 0.12 4.84
N ARG A 38 17.78 0.57 5.75
CA ARG A 38 17.73 1.91 6.31
C ARG A 38 17.94 2.96 5.23
N VAL A 39 17.10 4.00 5.25
CA VAL A 39 17.18 5.14 4.33
C VAL A 39 17.57 6.38 5.15
N PRO A 40 18.84 6.83 5.10
CA PRO A 40 19.28 7.96 5.92
C PRO A 40 18.67 9.30 5.51
N ARG A 41 18.45 9.47 4.20
CA ARG A 41 17.89 10.68 3.60
C ARG A 41 17.41 10.37 2.19
N VAL A 42 16.31 10.99 1.78
CA VAL A 42 15.87 10.97 0.37
C VAL A 42 16.34 12.22 -0.39
N PRO A 43 16.54 12.14 -1.72
CA PRO A 43 16.92 13.29 -2.53
C PRO A 43 15.98 14.48 -2.37
N GLY A 44 16.54 15.69 -2.33
CA GLY A 44 15.74 16.92 -2.19
C GLY A 44 15.07 17.10 -0.81
N GLN A 45 15.29 16.22 0.16
CA GLN A 45 14.86 16.42 1.54
C GLN A 45 15.63 17.59 2.16
N ALA A 46 14.94 18.70 2.47
CA ALA A 46 15.55 19.91 3.04
C ALA A 46 15.51 20.00 4.58
N PHE A 47 15.03 18.95 5.25
CA PHE A 47 14.83 18.88 6.70
C PHE A 47 15.55 17.68 7.32
N ASN A 48 15.74 17.70 8.64
CA ASN A 48 16.22 16.54 9.39
C ASN A 48 15.01 15.74 9.90
N ALA A 49 14.91 14.47 9.52
CA ALA A 49 13.91 13.57 10.08
C ALA A 49 14.31 13.18 11.52
N SER A 50 13.37 13.28 12.46
CA SER A 50 13.58 12.88 13.86
C SER A 50 13.29 11.39 14.13
N PHE A 51 12.96 10.64 13.07
CA PHE A 51 12.58 9.22 13.10
C PHE A 51 13.39 8.45 12.06
N ALA A 52 13.60 7.16 12.30
CA ALA A 52 14.19 6.29 11.30
C ALA A 52 13.14 5.83 10.28
N HIS A 53 13.61 5.54 9.07
CA HIS A 53 12.79 4.92 8.05
C HIS A 53 13.59 3.96 7.19
N TYR A 54 12.89 2.97 6.66
CA TYR A 54 13.47 1.79 6.04
C TYR A 54 12.69 1.46 4.77
N ALA A 55 13.37 1.18 3.68
CA ALA A 55 12.75 0.78 2.43
C ALA A 55 13.46 -0.45 1.88
N GLY A 56 12.72 -1.32 1.22
CA GLY A 56 13.30 -2.53 0.66
C GLY A 56 12.24 -3.53 0.26
N TYR A 57 12.66 -4.79 0.18
CA TYR A 57 11.83 -5.87 -0.36
C TYR A 57 11.67 -7.01 0.64
N VAL A 58 10.50 -7.63 0.62
CA VAL A 58 10.23 -8.91 1.27
C VAL A 58 9.72 -9.89 0.22
N THR A 59 10.44 -11.00 0.06
CA THR A 59 10.08 -12.06 -0.89
C THR A 59 8.84 -12.81 -0.41
N VAL A 60 7.74 -12.74 -1.15
CA VAL A 60 6.47 -13.41 -0.84
C VAL A 60 6.35 -14.78 -1.51
N SER A 61 7.11 -15.04 -2.58
CA SER A 61 7.23 -16.36 -3.19
C SER A 61 8.60 -16.56 -3.82
N GLU A 62 9.36 -17.54 -3.30
CA GLU A 62 10.66 -17.93 -3.87
C GLU A 62 10.50 -18.57 -5.25
N GLU A 63 9.48 -19.42 -5.42
CA GLU A 63 9.17 -20.13 -6.67
C GLU A 63 8.93 -19.14 -7.83
N ARG A 64 8.18 -18.07 -7.57
CA ARG A 64 7.87 -17.04 -8.57
C ARG A 64 8.94 -15.94 -8.64
N GLY A 65 9.88 -15.91 -7.69
CA GLY A 65 10.77 -14.77 -7.49
C GLY A 65 10.01 -13.47 -7.25
N ALA A 66 8.92 -13.56 -6.48
CA ALA A 66 8.00 -12.46 -6.20
C ALA A 66 8.35 -11.75 -4.89
N ALA A 67 8.45 -10.43 -4.93
CA ALA A 67 8.75 -9.61 -3.76
C ALA A 67 7.92 -8.32 -3.75
N LEU A 68 7.42 -7.97 -2.56
CA LEU A 68 6.72 -6.71 -2.33
C LEU A 68 7.68 -5.67 -1.78
N PHE A 69 7.62 -4.46 -2.33
CA PHE A 69 8.33 -3.29 -1.87
C PHE A 69 7.58 -2.65 -0.69
N TYR A 70 8.34 -2.23 0.32
CA TYR A 70 7.80 -1.52 1.46
C TYR A 70 8.60 -0.27 1.76
N TRP A 71 7.93 0.69 2.41
CA TRP A 71 8.57 1.82 3.05
C TRP A 71 7.99 1.99 4.45
N PHE A 72 8.81 1.76 5.46
CA PHE A 72 8.47 1.80 6.87
C PHE A 72 9.00 3.08 7.51
N PHE A 73 8.18 3.72 8.35
CA PHE A 73 8.53 4.90 9.13
C PHE A 73 8.25 4.63 10.60
N GLU A 74 9.28 4.81 11.43
CA GLU A 74 9.08 4.80 12.88
C GLU A 74 8.23 6.00 13.31
N ALA A 75 7.59 5.85 14.47
CA ALA A 75 6.87 6.97 15.07
C ALA A 75 7.86 8.10 15.42
N ALA A 76 7.46 9.34 15.20
CA ALA A 76 8.30 10.53 15.45
C ALA A 76 8.69 10.69 16.93
N HIS A 77 7.88 10.14 17.84
CA HIS A 77 8.10 10.20 19.28
C HIS A 77 7.85 8.83 19.92
N ASP A 78 8.86 8.34 20.63
CA ASP A 78 8.82 7.09 21.41
C ASP A 78 8.30 5.88 20.60
N PRO A 79 8.94 5.52 19.46
CA PRO A 79 8.45 4.48 18.57
C PRO A 79 8.25 3.12 19.25
N ALA A 80 9.01 2.85 20.31
CA ALA A 80 8.91 1.63 21.10
C ALA A 80 7.63 1.51 21.94
N SER A 81 6.84 2.57 22.14
CA SER A 81 5.53 2.49 22.81
C SER A 81 4.34 2.59 21.86
N LYS A 82 4.57 3.00 20.60
CA LYS A 82 3.51 3.25 19.62
C LYS A 82 3.07 1.98 18.88
N PRO A 83 1.80 1.92 18.42
CA PRO A 83 1.32 0.80 17.62
C PRO A 83 2.05 0.70 16.27
N LEU A 84 1.92 -0.45 15.62
CA LEU A 84 2.26 -0.65 14.22
C LEU A 84 0.99 -0.53 13.37
N VAL A 85 1.08 0.19 12.27
CA VAL A 85 -0.02 0.40 11.33
C VAL A 85 0.45 0.03 9.93
N LEU A 86 -0.26 -0.85 9.25
CA LEU A 86 -0.08 -1.09 7.81
C LEU A 86 -0.98 -0.13 7.03
N TRP A 87 -0.47 0.49 5.97
CA TRP A 87 -1.24 1.28 5.02
C TRP A 87 -1.20 0.63 3.62
N LEU A 88 -2.38 0.47 3.02
CA LEU A 88 -2.57 -0.04 1.66
C LEU A 88 -3.45 0.92 0.85
N ASN A 89 -2.96 1.41 -0.28
CA ASN A 89 -3.82 2.01 -1.29
C ASN A 89 -4.52 0.91 -2.13
N GLY A 90 -5.56 1.32 -2.85
CA GLY A 90 -6.40 0.42 -3.65
C GLY A 90 -6.04 0.36 -5.13
N GLY A 91 -6.97 0.83 -5.98
CA GLY A 91 -6.90 0.76 -7.44
C GLY A 91 -8.01 -0.15 -8.00
N PRO A 92 -7.84 -1.49 -8.04
CA PRO A 92 -6.66 -2.27 -7.66
C PRO A 92 -5.42 -1.95 -8.51
N GLY A 93 -4.23 -2.03 -7.91
CA GLY A 93 -2.96 -1.82 -8.62
C GLY A 93 -2.28 -0.47 -8.39
N CYS A 94 -2.75 0.33 -7.43
CA CYS A 94 -2.19 1.63 -7.09
C CYS A 94 -1.17 1.55 -5.95
N SER A 95 -0.12 2.36 -6.03
CA SER A 95 1.02 2.36 -5.12
C SER A 95 0.68 3.04 -3.79
N SER A 96 1.01 2.34 -2.69
CA SER A 96 0.94 2.91 -1.33
C SER A 96 2.03 3.94 -1.07
N ILE A 97 3.10 3.88 -1.86
CA ILE A 97 4.20 4.86 -1.83
C ILE A 97 3.79 6.14 -2.56
N ALA A 98 3.11 6.02 -3.71
CA ALA A 98 2.59 7.15 -4.45
C ALA A 98 1.66 8.00 -3.59
N PHE A 99 0.53 7.42 -3.19
CA PHE A 99 -0.56 8.15 -2.56
C PHE A 99 -0.35 8.23 -1.04
N GLY A 100 -0.26 7.07 -0.37
CA GLY A 100 -0.12 6.99 1.08
C GLY A 100 1.06 7.81 1.61
N VAL A 101 2.26 7.65 1.01
CA VAL A 101 3.44 8.43 1.39
C VAL A 101 3.43 9.80 0.73
N GLY A 102 3.40 9.86 -0.60
CA GLY A 102 3.64 11.09 -1.37
C GLY A 102 2.59 12.18 -1.24
N GLU A 103 1.36 11.84 -0.83
CA GLU A 103 0.20 12.75 -0.94
C GLU A 103 -0.70 12.77 0.30
N GLU A 104 -0.78 11.67 1.05
CA GLU A 104 -1.81 11.48 2.07
C GLU A 104 -1.24 11.54 3.50
N VAL A 105 -1.06 10.39 4.14
CA VAL A 105 -0.80 10.26 5.58
C VAL A 105 0.68 10.12 5.94
N GLY A 106 1.55 9.99 4.94
CA GLY A 106 2.98 9.84 5.08
C GLY A 106 3.70 11.03 5.71
N PRO A 107 4.94 10.86 6.17
CA PRO A 107 5.69 11.91 6.88
C PRO A 107 6.16 13.06 6.00
N PHE A 108 6.19 12.87 4.67
CA PHE A 108 6.56 13.92 3.74
C PHE A 108 5.80 13.77 2.43
N HIS A 109 5.53 14.90 1.79
CA HIS A 109 4.91 14.98 0.48
C HIS A 109 5.91 15.41 -0.59
N VAL A 110 5.63 15.06 -1.83
CA VAL A 110 6.47 15.42 -2.97
C VAL A 110 6.25 16.90 -3.32
N ASN A 111 7.34 17.63 -3.58
CA ASN A 111 7.27 19.03 -4.03
C ASN A 111 6.69 19.12 -5.45
N ALA A 112 6.06 20.25 -5.77
CA ALA A 112 5.42 20.47 -7.07
C ALA A 112 6.33 20.42 -8.32
N ASP A 113 7.65 20.37 -8.15
CA ASP A 113 8.60 20.18 -9.25
C ASP A 113 9.07 18.71 -9.39
N GLY A 114 8.63 17.83 -8.49
CA GLY A 114 9.04 16.42 -8.42
C GLY A 114 10.50 16.22 -8.07
N LYS A 115 11.20 17.20 -7.48
CA LYS A 115 12.67 17.13 -7.23
C LYS A 115 13.05 17.15 -5.76
N GLY A 116 12.08 17.02 -4.87
CA GLY A 116 12.31 16.94 -3.44
C GLY A 116 11.04 16.72 -2.67
N VAL A 117 11.16 16.76 -1.35
CA VAL A 117 10.05 16.51 -0.43
C VAL A 117 9.99 17.56 0.66
N HIS A 118 8.80 17.78 1.21
CA HIS A 118 8.56 18.64 2.38
C HIS A 118 7.79 17.86 3.46
N MET A 119 7.96 18.26 4.72
CA MET A 119 7.33 17.59 5.86
C MET A 119 5.80 17.75 5.83
N ASN A 120 5.09 16.67 6.14
CA ASN A 120 3.66 16.68 6.41
C ASN A 120 3.42 16.91 7.92
N PRO A 121 2.91 18.08 8.35
CA PRO A 121 2.65 18.38 9.76
C PRO A 121 1.46 17.60 10.34
N TYR A 122 0.73 16.84 9.52
CA TYR A 122 -0.40 16.00 9.94
C TYR A 122 -0.14 14.50 9.71
N SER A 123 1.12 14.12 9.51
CA SER A 123 1.45 12.71 9.29
C SER A 123 1.02 11.82 10.44
N TRP A 124 0.49 10.66 10.10
CA TRP A 124 0.08 9.65 11.07
C TRP A 124 1.27 9.08 11.85
N ASN A 125 2.50 9.22 11.35
CA ASN A 125 3.68 8.73 12.07
C ASN A 125 3.97 9.54 13.36
N GLN A 126 3.22 10.60 13.64
CA GLN A 126 3.25 11.27 14.94
C GLN A 126 2.70 10.39 16.07
N VAL A 127 1.84 9.42 15.77
CA VAL A 127 1.16 8.58 16.76
C VAL A 127 1.33 7.07 16.53
N ALA A 128 1.92 6.65 15.41
CA ALA A 128 2.12 5.24 15.06
C ALA A 128 3.44 5.01 14.31
N ASN A 129 3.91 3.77 14.31
CA ASN A 129 4.89 3.30 13.34
C ASN A 129 4.12 2.84 12.10
N ILE A 130 4.46 3.30 10.90
CA ILE A 130 3.64 3.11 9.71
C ILE A 130 4.41 2.40 8.62
N LEU A 131 3.82 1.30 8.14
CA LEU A 131 4.34 0.45 7.08
C LEU A 131 3.49 0.64 5.84
N PHE A 132 4.07 1.23 4.79
CA PHE A 132 3.44 1.34 3.48
C PHE A 132 3.95 0.20 2.60
N VAL A 133 3.04 -0.46 1.87
CA VAL A 133 3.40 -1.60 1.03
C VAL A 133 2.78 -1.45 -0.35
N ASP A 134 3.60 -1.52 -1.38
CA ASP A 134 3.12 -1.64 -2.76
C ASP A 134 2.64 -3.08 -2.97
N SER A 135 1.33 -3.28 -3.03
CA SER A 135 0.72 -4.61 -3.18
C SER A 135 -0.42 -4.53 -4.20
N PRO A 136 -0.58 -5.53 -5.08
CA PRO A 136 0.20 -6.77 -5.19
C PRO A 136 1.47 -6.63 -6.03
N VAL A 137 2.08 -7.75 -6.43
CA VAL A 137 3.25 -7.77 -7.32
C VAL A 137 2.97 -7.05 -8.65
N GLY A 138 3.92 -6.21 -9.09
CA GLY A 138 3.80 -5.34 -10.26
C GLY A 138 3.27 -3.94 -9.94
N VAL A 139 2.82 -3.67 -8.71
CA VAL A 139 2.49 -2.31 -8.25
C VAL A 139 3.76 -1.57 -7.84
N GLY A 140 3.90 -0.32 -8.29
CA GLY A 140 5.01 0.56 -7.93
C GLY A 140 6.37 -0.12 -8.15
N TYR A 141 7.10 -0.37 -7.07
CA TYR A 141 8.39 -1.08 -7.15
C TYR A 141 8.32 -2.59 -6.90
N SER A 142 7.17 -3.13 -6.50
CA SER A 142 6.96 -4.57 -6.28
C SER A 142 7.01 -5.35 -7.58
N TYR A 143 7.59 -6.55 -7.56
CA TYR A 143 7.86 -7.30 -8.78
C TYR A 143 7.70 -8.81 -8.61
N SER A 144 7.66 -9.49 -9.76
CA SER A 144 7.82 -10.94 -9.87
C SER A 144 8.73 -11.26 -11.05
N ASN A 145 9.58 -12.29 -10.89
CA ASN A 145 10.38 -12.82 -12.00
C ASN A 145 9.52 -13.62 -12.98
N THR A 146 8.33 -14.03 -12.56
CA THR A 146 7.32 -14.68 -13.41
C THR A 146 6.34 -13.64 -13.95
N SER A 147 6.50 -13.24 -15.21
CA SER A 147 5.69 -12.18 -15.84
C SER A 147 4.18 -12.45 -15.84
N ALA A 148 3.76 -13.73 -15.86
CA ALA A 148 2.36 -14.12 -15.78
C ALA A 148 1.69 -13.72 -14.44
N ASP A 149 2.45 -13.46 -13.39
CA ASP A 149 1.92 -13.04 -12.09
C ASP A 149 1.21 -11.68 -12.18
N ILE A 150 1.78 -10.75 -12.94
CA ILE A 150 1.23 -9.40 -13.12
C ILE A 150 -0.17 -9.46 -13.76
N LEU A 151 -0.40 -10.48 -14.60
CA LEU A 151 -1.66 -10.71 -15.32
C LEU A 151 -2.63 -11.64 -14.59
N SER A 152 -2.30 -12.08 -13.37
CA SER A 152 -3.08 -13.05 -12.61
C SER A 152 -3.23 -12.69 -11.13
N ASN A 153 -3.06 -11.42 -10.80
CA ASN A 153 -3.41 -10.88 -9.49
C ASN A 153 -4.93 -10.92 -9.27
N GLY A 154 -5.32 -10.96 -8.00
CA GLY A 154 -6.70 -11.02 -7.55
C GLY A 154 -6.75 -11.01 -6.02
N ASP A 155 -7.93 -10.94 -5.44
CA ASP A 155 -8.14 -10.76 -4.00
C ASP A 155 -7.45 -11.84 -3.16
N GLU A 156 -7.67 -13.12 -3.47
CA GLU A 156 -7.17 -14.28 -2.71
C GLU A 156 -5.64 -14.29 -2.68
N ARG A 157 -5.00 -14.13 -3.85
CA ARG A 157 -3.53 -14.09 -3.93
C ARG A 157 -2.98 -12.88 -3.20
N THR A 158 -3.62 -11.73 -3.33
CA THR A 158 -3.17 -10.48 -2.69
C THR A 158 -3.22 -10.60 -1.16
N ALA A 159 -4.29 -11.17 -0.60
CA ALA A 159 -4.40 -11.44 0.84
C ALA A 159 -3.34 -12.45 1.31
N LYS A 160 -3.12 -13.53 0.55
CA LYS A 160 -2.12 -14.56 0.85
C LYS A 160 -0.70 -14.02 0.84
N ASP A 161 -0.30 -13.33 -0.24
CA ASP A 161 1.03 -12.76 -0.38
C ASP A 161 1.27 -11.66 0.67
N SER A 162 0.25 -10.86 1.01
CA SER A 162 0.34 -9.84 2.06
C SER A 162 0.51 -10.45 3.46
N LEU A 163 -0.12 -11.59 3.75
CA LEU A 163 0.11 -12.34 5.00
C LEU A 163 1.56 -12.86 5.07
N VAL A 164 2.07 -13.46 3.98
CA VAL A 164 3.47 -13.91 3.91
C VAL A 164 4.43 -12.73 4.10
N PHE A 165 4.14 -11.61 3.46
CA PHE A 165 4.89 -10.37 3.63
C PHE A 165 4.95 -9.97 5.10
N LEU A 166 3.82 -9.87 5.80
CA LEU A 166 3.78 -9.45 7.21
C LEU A 166 4.56 -10.41 8.12
N THR A 167 4.39 -11.72 7.95
CA THR A 167 5.11 -12.72 8.75
C THR A 167 6.62 -12.58 8.57
N LYS A 168 7.11 -12.52 7.32
CA LYS A 168 8.54 -12.35 7.03
C LYS A 168 9.07 -10.97 7.43
N TRP A 169 8.28 -9.91 7.26
CA TRP A 169 8.66 -8.57 7.70
C TRP A 169 8.86 -8.54 9.22
N LEU A 170 8.01 -9.21 10.00
CA LEU A 170 8.17 -9.32 11.46
C LEU A 170 9.36 -10.18 11.88
N GLU A 171 9.88 -11.07 11.03
CA GLU A 171 11.16 -11.74 11.28
C GLU A 171 12.34 -10.77 11.12
N ARG A 172 12.27 -9.87 10.12
CA ARG A 172 13.25 -8.80 9.93
C ARG A 172 13.13 -7.69 10.97
N PHE A 173 11.92 -7.42 11.46
CA PHE A 173 11.58 -6.39 12.44
C PHE A 173 11.00 -6.99 13.73
N PRO A 174 11.76 -7.84 14.46
CA PRO A 174 11.23 -8.63 15.57
C PRO A 174 10.78 -7.78 16.77
N GLN A 175 11.29 -6.54 16.90
CA GLN A 175 10.87 -5.59 17.94
C GLN A 175 9.40 -5.13 17.82
N TYR A 176 8.75 -5.43 16.69
CA TYR A 176 7.33 -5.16 16.45
C TYR A 176 6.43 -6.40 16.59
N LYS A 177 7.00 -7.58 16.87
CA LYS A 177 6.20 -8.76 17.22
C LYS A 177 5.35 -8.46 18.46
N GLU A 178 4.11 -8.94 18.45
CA GLU A 178 3.12 -8.73 19.53
C GLU A 178 2.72 -7.26 19.78
N ARG A 179 3.29 -6.31 19.03
CA ARG A 179 2.86 -4.90 19.07
C ARG A 179 1.40 -4.80 18.66
N GLU A 180 0.64 -3.89 19.28
CA GLU A 180 -0.69 -3.58 18.78
C GLU A 180 -0.61 -3.23 17.29
N PHE A 181 -1.30 -4.02 16.47
CA PHE A 181 -1.25 -3.92 15.03
C PHE A 181 -2.61 -3.56 14.47
N TYR A 182 -2.63 -2.59 13.57
CA TYR A 182 -3.83 -2.15 12.86
C TYR A 182 -3.58 -2.18 11.36
N LEU A 183 -4.57 -2.65 10.61
CA LEU A 183 -4.56 -2.57 9.16
C LEU A 183 -5.32 -1.30 8.74
N THR A 184 -4.80 -0.58 7.78
CA THR A 184 -5.45 0.61 7.24
C THR A 184 -5.32 0.67 5.73
N GLY A 185 -6.27 1.32 5.07
CA GLY A 185 -6.19 1.52 3.63
C GLY A 185 -7.34 2.32 3.07
N GLU A 186 -7.28 2.60 1.77
CA GLU A 186 -8.27 3.40 1.06
C GLU A 186 -8.73 2.76 -0.26
N SER A 187 -9.95 3.12 -0.70
CA SER A 187 -10.50 2.74 -2.00
C SER A 187 -10.67 1.23 -2.10
N TYR A 188 -10.10 0.57 -3.11
CA TYR A 188 -10.14 -0.89 -3.25
C TYR A 188 -9.44 -1.64 -2.09
N ALA A 189 -8.65 -0.96 -1.26
CA ALA A 189 -8.18 -1.56 -0.01
C ALA A 189 -9.34 -1.86 0.97
N GLY A 190 -10.55 -1.38 0.70
CA GLY A 190 -11.79 -1.89 1.28
C GLY A 190 -12.01 -3.40 1.12
N HIS A 191 -11.42 -4.02 0.09
CA HIS A 191 -11.33 -5.46 -0.08
C HIS A 191 -10.06 -6.02 0.58
N TYR A 192 -8.90 -5.43 0.26
CA TYR A 192 -7.60 -5.92 0.75
C TYR A 192 -7.52 -6.01 2.27
N VAL A 193 -7.97 -4.97 2.98
CA VAL A 193 -7.80 -4.85 4.43
C VAL A 193 -8.66 -5.88 5.20
N PRO A 194 -9.98 -6.00 4.96
CA PRO A 194 -10.78 -7.05 5.58
C PRO A 194 -10.32 -8.47 5.23
N GLN A 195 -9.97 -8.72 3.97
CA GLN A 195 -9.52 -10.05 3.54
C GLN A 195 -8.17 -10.43 4.17
N LEU A 196 -7.23 -9.48 4.29
CA LEU A 196 -5.99 -9.70 5.03
C LEU A 196 -6.25 -9.90 6.53
N ALA A 197 -7.16 -9.13 7.14
CA ALA A 197 -7.56 -9.33 8.54
C ALA A 197 -8.13 -10.75 8.77
N GLN A 198 -8.97 -11.23 7.85
CA GLN A 198 -9.50 -12.59 7.87
C GLN A 198 -8.38 -13.63 7.70
N ALA A 199 -7.46 -13.43 6.76
CA ALA A 199 -6.32 -14.33 6.53
C ALA A 199 -5.43 -14.45 7.78
N ILE A 200 -5.11 -13.33 8.44
CA ILE A 200 -4.36 -13.30 9.72
C ILE A 200 -5.11 -14.11 10.78
N LYS A 201 -6.42 -13.86 10.93
CA LYS A 201 -7.24 -14.56 11.92
C LYS A 201 -7.25 -16.08 11.66
N ARG A 202 -7.49 -16.51 10.42
CA ARG A 202 -7.46 -17.93 10.04
C ARG A 202 -6.08 -18.55 10.25
N HIS A 203 -5.02 -17.80 10.00
CA HIS A 203 -3.66 -18.24 10.31
C HIS A 203 -3.47 -18.49 11.81
N HIS A 204 -3.91 -17.57 12.67
CA HIS A 204 -3.85 -17.75 14.13
C HIS A 204 -4.62 -18.99 14.60
N GLU A 205 -5.81 -19.24 14.03
CA GLU A 205 -6.62 -20.41 14.35
C GLU A 205 -5.94 -21.71 13.93
N ALA A 206 -5.28 -21.72 12.76
CA ALA A 206 -4.66 -22.90 12.19
C ALA A 206 -3.30 -23.25 12.82
N THR A 207 -2.48 -22.26 13.18
CA THR A 207 -1.10 -22.48 13.64
C THR A 207 -0.91 -22.24 15.14
N GLY A 208 -1.82 -21.49 15.77
CA GLY A 208 -1.62 -20.99 17.13
C GLY A 208 -0.59 -19.86 17.25
N ASP A 209 0.04 -19.44 16.14
CA ASP A 209 0.95 -18.31 16.10
C ASP A 209 0.15 -17.02 16.30
N LYS A 210 0.48 -16.23 17.33
CA LYS A 210 -0.15 -14.94 17.63
C LYS A 210 0.83 -13.77 17.52
N THR A 211 1.90 -13.96 16.76
CA THR A 211 2.95 -12.95 16.53
C THR A 211 2.37 -11.64 15.99
N ILE A 212 1.34 -11.71 15.15
CA ILE A 212 0.60 -10.54 14.65
C ILE A 212 -0.54 -10.21 15.63
N ASN A 213 -0.33 -9.25 16.53
CA ASN A 213 -1.35 -8.85 17.50
C ASN A 213 -2.36 -7.86 16.90
N LEU A 214 -3.16 -8.34 15.94
CA LEU A 214 -4.19 -7.57 15.24
C LEU A 214 -5.29 -7.10 16.19
N LYS A 215 -5.49 -5.79 16.28
CA LYS A 215 -6.49 -5.15 17.15
C LYS A 215 -7.70 -4.60 16.42
N GLY A 216 -7.58 -4.37 15.12
CA GLY A 216 -8.62 -3.72 14.34
C GLY A 216 -8.12 -3.23 13.00
N TYR A 217 -9.00 -2.61 12.24
CA TYR A 217 -8.66 -1.97 10.98
C TYR A 217 -9.50 -0.74 10.69
N MET A 218 -8.97 0.13 9.82
CA MET A 218 -9.65 1.34 9.35
C MET A 218 -9.62 1.40 7.83
N VAL A 219 -10.75 1.67 7.19
CA VAL A 219 -10.80 1.86 5.74
C VAL A 219 -11.45 3.19 5.36
N GLY A 220 -10.75 3.96 4.53
CA GLY A 220 -11.19 5.25 4.01
C GLY A 220 -11.82 5.10 2.63
N ASN A 221 -12.97 5.75 2.40
CA ASN A 221 -13.59 5.86 1.07
C ASN A 221 -13.66 4.51 0.31
N ALA A 222 -13.93 3.44 1.05
CA ALA A 222 -13.72 2.07 0.60
C ALA A 222 -14.85 1.52 -0.27
N LEU A 223 -14.47 0.75 -1.30
CA LEU A 223 -15.35 -0.21 -1.95
C LEU A 223 -15.58 -1.38 -0.99
N THR A 224 -16.84 -1.70 -0.70
CA THR A 224 -17.21 -2.71 0.32
C THR A 224 -18.26 -3.67 -0.20
N ASP A 225 -19.23 -3.17 -0.97
CA ASP A 225 -20.32 -3.95 -1.55
C ASP A 225 -20.76 -3.30 -2.87
N ASP A 226 -20.56 -4.00 -3.98
CA ASP A 226 -20.79 -3.47 -5.33
C ASP A 226 -22.19 -2.85 -5.47
N PHE A 227 -23.22 -3.52 -4.96
CA PHE A 227 -24.60 -3.06 -5.10
C PHE A 227 -24.84 -1.75 -4.32
N HIS A 228 -24.47 -1.72 -3.03
CA HIS A 228 -24.70 -0.54 -2.19
C HIS A 228 -23.81 0.64 -2.63
N ASP A 229 -22.59 0.36 -3.07
CA ASP A 229 -21.66 1.41 -3.53
C ASP A 229 -22.10 1.97 -4.89
N HIS A 230 -22.56 1.14 -5.84
CA HIS A 230 -23.16 1.63 -7.10
C HIS A 230 -24.39 2.49 -6.83
N TYR A 231 -25.33 1.98 -6.02
CA TYR A 231 -26.54 2.70 -5.65
C TYR A 231 -26.22 4.08 -5.05
N GLY A 232 -25.27 4.13 -4.11
CA GLY A 232 -24.82 5.35 -3.46
C GLY A 232 -24.17 6.34 -4.43
N ILE A 233 -23.27 5.88 -5.31
CA ILE A 233 -22.58 6.72 -6.28
C ILE A 233 -23.57 7.31 -7.30
N PHE A 234 -24.47 6.49 -7.85
CA PHE A 234 -25.43 6.95 -8.85
C PHE A 234 -26.40 7.97 -8.25
N GLN A 235 -26.87 7.72 -7.02
CA GLN A 235 -27.71 8.67 -6.30
C GLN A 235 -26.95 9.98 -6.01
N TYR A 236 -25.68 9.89 -5.62
CA TYR A 236 -24.85 11.05 -5.37
C TYR A 236 -24.65 11.90 -6.63
N MET A 237 -24.28 11.28 -7.76
CA MET A 237 -24.11 11.98 -9.04
C MET A 237 -25.40 12.68 -9.48
N TRP A 238 -26.55 12.02 -9.32
CA TRP A 238 -27.84 12.59 -9.70
C TRP A 238 -28.24 13.76 -8.80
N THR A 239 -28.17 13.59 -7.48
CA THR A 239 -28.57 14.63 -6.51
C THR A 239 -27.65 15.85 -6.48
N THR A 240 -26.41 15.70 -6.92
CA THR A 240 -25.44 16.80 -7.07
C THR A 240 -25.50 17.47 -8.45
N GLY A 241 -26.36 16.99 -9.35
CA GLY A 241 -26.58 17.58 -10.67
C GLY A 241 -25.49 17.27 -11.69
N LEU A 242 -24.72 16.18 -11.50
CA LEU A 242 -23.67 15.75 -12.42
C LEU A 242 -24.22 14.94 -13.60
N ILE A 243 -25.37 14.29 -13.44
CA ILE A 243 -25.99 13.44 -14.46
C ILE A 243 -27.49 13.72 -14.60
N SER A 244 -28.05 13.38 -15.75
CA SER A 244 -29.48 13.55 -16.04
C SER A 244 -30.36 12.48 -15.38
N ASP A 245 -31.65 12.77 -15.23
CA ASP A 245 -32.66 11.79 -14.77
C ASP A 245 -32.68 10.51 -15.61
N GLN A 246 -32.40 10.64 -16.92
CA GLN A 246 -32.35 9.51 -17.83
C GLN A 246 -31.12 8.64 -17.56
N THR A 247 -29.95 9.25 -17.43
CA THR A 247 -28.70 8.54 -17.10
C THR A 247 -28.81 7.84 -15.75
N TYR A 248 -29.34 8.50 -14.72
CA TYR A 248 -29.56 7.89 -13.42
C TYR A 248 -30.43 6.62 -13.53
N LYS A 249 -31.56 6.67 -14.25
CA LYS A 249 -32.41 5.49 -14.46
C LYS A 249 -31.70 4.36 -15.20
N LEU A 250 -30.91 4.69 -16.23
CA LEU A 250 -30.17 3.70 -17.01
C LEU A 250 -29.07 3.04 -16.18
N LEU A 251 -28.35 3.80 -15.35
CA LEU A 251 -27.36 3.26 -14.42
C LEU A 251 -28.01 2.25 -13.47
N ASN A 252 -29.17 2.58 -12.89
CA ASN A 252 -29.87 1.64 -11.99
C ASN A 252 -30.39 0.38 -12.70
N ILE A 253 -30.64 0.44 -14.01
CA ILE A 253 -31.11 -0.72 -14.78
C ILE A 253 -29.94 -1.61 -15.22
N PHE A 254 -28.84 -1.01 -15.65
CA PHE A 254 -27.76 -1.73 -16.33
C PHE A 254 -26.52 -1.98 -15.46
N CYS A 255 -26.38 -1.32 -14.30
CA CYS A 255 -25.17 -1.39 -13.47
C CYS A 255 -25.38 -1.83 -12.02
N ASP A 256 -26.60 -1.78 -11.46
CA ASP A 256 -26.83 -2.01 -10.01
C ASP A 256 -26.27 -3.33 -9.48
N PHE A 257 -26.26 -4.39 -10.31
CA PHE A 257 -25.73 -5.70 -9.95
C PHE A 257 -24.50 -6.10 -10.77
N GLU A 258 -23.79 -5.14 -11.34
CA GLU A 258 -22.50 -5.37 -11.98
C GLU A 258 -21.36 -5.35 -10.95
N SER A 259 -20.17 -5.74 -11.38
CA SER A 259 -18.94 -5.55 -10.62
C SER A 259 -18.32 -4.20 -10.98
N PHE A 260 -17.72 -3.50 -10.01
CA PHE A 260 -16.93 -2.31 -10.28
C PHE A 260 -15.66 -2.59 -11.10
N VAL A 261 -15.12 -3.80 -11.02
CA VAL A 261 -13.88 -4.20 -11.72
C VAL A 261 -14.19 -4.89 -13.04
N HIS A 262 -15.23 -5.73 -13.07
CA HIS A 262 -15.63 -6.54 -14.23
C HIS A 262 -17.05 -6.21 -14.67
N SER A 263 -17.28 -4.97 -15.09
CA SER A 263 -18.57 -4.51 -15.58
C SER A 263 -18.89 -5.04 -16.99
N SER A 264 -20.18 -5.17 -17.30
CA SER A 264 -20.64 -5.52 -18.64
C SER A 264 -20.47 -4.35 -19.63
N PRO A 265 -20.29 -4.62 -20.95
CA PRO A 265 -20.19 -3.56 -21.96
C PRO A 265 -21.40 -2.62 -22.01
N GLN A 266 -22.57 -3.11 -21.60
CA GLN A 266 -23.79 -2.31 -21.47
C GLN A 266 -23.66 -1.31 -20.33
N CYS A 267 -23.17 -1.74 -19.17
CA CYS A 267 -22.92 -0.85 -18.04
C CYS A 267 -21.83 0.19 -18.38
N ASP A 268 -20.71 -0.24 -18.96
CA ASP A 268 -19.61 0.64 -19.38
C ASP A 268 -20.10 1.77 -20.27
N LYS A 269 -20.94 1.44 -21.26
CA LYS A 269 -21.54 2.44 -22.16
C LYS A 269 -22.35 3.50 -21.40
N ILE A 270 -23.06 3.14 -20.33
CA ILE A 270 -23.83 4.11 -19.55
C ILE A 270 -22.90 4.91 -18.61
N LEU A 271 -21.86 4.27 -18.05
CA LEU A 271 -20.82 4.96 -17.28
C LEU A 271 -20.08 6.01 -18.13
N ASP A 272 -19.80 5.71 -19.39
CA ASP A 272 -19.21 6.67 -20.35
C ASP A 272 -20.11 7.88 -20.59
N ILE A 273 -21.43 7.66 -20.70
CA ILE A 273 -22.43 8.74 -20.82
C ILE A 273 -22.43 9.59 -19.54
N ALA A 274 -22.46 8.95 -18.37
CA ALA A 274 -22.42 9.65 -17.09
C ALA A 274 -21.15 10.50 -16.92
N SER A 275 -19.99 9.95 -17.29
CA SER A 275 -18.70 10.65 -17.30
C SER A 275 -18.73 11.87 -18.24
N THR A 276 -19.32 11.71 -19.44
CA THR A 276 -19.48 12.81 -20.40
C THR A 276 -20.40 13.91 -19.89
N GLU A 277 -21.51 13.56 -19.21
CA GLU A 277 -22.43 14.53 -18.59
C GLU A 277 -21.76 15.31 -17.46
N ALA A 278 -20.98 14.62 -16.61
CA ALA A 278 -20.27 15.23 -15.50
C ALA A 278 -19.20 16.24 -15.96
N GLY A 279 -18.58 15.99 -17.12
CA GLY A 279 -17.60 16.88 -17.75
C GLY A 279 -16.23 16.88 -17.07
N ASN A 280 -15.46 17.97 -17.23
CA ASN A 280 -14.09 18.07 -16.72
C ASN A 280 -14.06 18.43 -15.22
N ILE A 281 -14.49 17.50 -14.39
CA ILE A 281 -14.45 17.57 -12.93
C ILE A 281 -13.50 16.51 -12.38
N ASP A 282 -13.00 16.73 -11.16
CA ASP A 282 -12.32 15.68 -10.40
C ASP A 282 -13.37 14.80 -9.71
N SER A 283 -13.44 13.52 -10.08
CA SER A 283 -14.38 12.56 -9.51
C SER A 283 -14.08 12.21 -8.05
N TYR A 284 -12.84 12.39 -7.59
CA TYR A 284 -12.44 12.18 -6.20
C TYR A 284 -12.79 13.40 -5.33
N SER A 285 -12.94 14.59 -5.93
CA SER A 285 -13.25 15.82 -5.19
C SER A 285 -13.91 16.90 -6.06
N ILE A 286 -15.23 16.77 -6.26
CA ILE A 286 -16.01 17.56 -7.24
C ILE A 286 -16.02 19.08 -7.00
N PHE A 287 -15.60 19.56 -5.82
CA PHE A 287 -15.54 20.98 -5.48
C PHE A 287 -14.14 21.58 -5.58
N THR A 288 -13.15 20.78 -5.99
CA THR A 288 -11.76 21.21 -6.12
C THR A 288 -11.36 21.43 -7.58
N PRO A 289 -10.34 22.26 -7.85
CA PRO A 289 -9.85 22.45 -9.22
C PRO A 289 -9.26 21.15 -9.78
N THR A 290 -9.40 20.91 -11.08
CA THR A 290 -8.75 19.81 -11.77
C THR A 290 -7.28 20.12 -12.05
N CYS A 291 -6.46 19.07 -12.20
CA CYS A 291 -5.09 19.22 -12.68
C CYS A 291 -5.09 19.56 -14.18
N HIS A 292 -4.67 20.77 -14.54
CA HIS A 292 -4.45 21.13 -15.94
C HIS A 292 -3.03 20.75 -16.34
N SER A 293 -2.90 19.86 -17.34
CA SER A 293 -1.64 19.37 -17.95
C SER A 293 -0.68 20.45 -18.50
N SER A 294 -1.01 21.74 -18.37
CA SER A 294 -0.17 22.85 -18.79
C SER A 294 0.84 23.24 -17.71
N PHE A 295 1.85 22.40 -17.51
CA PHE A 295 3.11 22.74 -16.80
C PHE A 295 3.98 23.74 -17.59
N ALA A 296 3.35 24.72 -18.23
CA ALA A 296 3.98 25.84 -18.90
C ALA A 296 3.05 27.05 -18.87
N SER A 297 3.39 28.02 -18.01
CA SER A 297 3.07 29.43 -18.18
C SER A 297 1.61 29.80 -18.47
N SER A 298 0.80 30.01 -17.43
CA SER A 298 -0.39 30.87 -17.57
C SER A 298 -0.37 32.03 -16.57
N LYS A 299 0.32 33.11 -16.98
CA LYS A 299 0.25 34.44 -16.35
C LYS A 299 -1.07 35.13 -16.72
N ASN A 300 -2.22 34.57 -16.34
CA ASN A 300 -3.49 35.31 -16.47
C ASN A 300 -3.89 35.96 -15.14
N LYS A 301 -3.49 37.24 -15.01
CA LYS A 301 -3.73 38.10 -13.84
C LYS A 301 -5.22 38.37 -13.54
N VAL A 302 -6.14 37.96 -14.39
CA VAL A 302 -7.57 38.29 -14.28
C VAL A 302 -8.34 37.33 -13.36
N VAL A 303 -7.93 36.06 -13.25
CA VAL A 303 -8.60 35.05 -12.39
C VAL A 303 -8.32 35.25 -10.89
N LYS A 304 -7.31 36.06 -10.53
CA LYS A 304 -6.99 36.36 -9.12
C LYS A 304 -8.09 37.13 -8.38
N ARG A 305 -9.03 37.78 -9.08
CA ARG A 305 -10.01 38.67 -8.43
C ARG A 305 -11.28 37.99 -7.92
N LEU A 306 -11.61 36.77 -8.39
CA LEU A 306 -12.77 36.02 -7.89
C LEU A 306 -12.44 34.98 -6.81
N ARG A 307 -11.17 34.69 -6.53
CA ARG A 307 -10.74 33.72 -5.50
C ARG A 307 -10.64 34.29 -4.09
N SER A 308 -11.27 35.44 -3.80
CA SER A 308 -11.12 36.13 -2.50
C SER A 308 -12.18 35.80 -1.45
N VAL A 309 -13.03 34.80 -1.68
CA VAL A 309 -13.97 34.28 -0.67
C VAL A 309 -13.51 32.90 -0.24
N GLY A 310 -13.03 32.79 1.01
CA GLY A 310 -12.62 31.52 1.62
C GLY A 310 -11.14 31.19 1.47
N LYS A 311 -10.27 31.88 2.21
CA LYS A 311 -8.87 31.45 2.40
C LYS A 311 -8.86 30.16 3.24
N LEU A 312 -8.83 29.00 2.59
CA LEU A 312 -8.22 27.81 3.18
C LEU A 312 -6.69 28.02 3.19
N GLY A 313 -6.07 27.73 4.33
CA GLY A 313 -4.69 28.11 4.67
C GLY A 313 -3.59 27.39 3.90
N GLU A 314 -3.93 26.37 3.10
CA GLU A 314 -3.03 25.68 2.17
C GLU A 314 -3.68 25.64 0.79
N GLN A 315 -2.90 25.95 -0.25
CA GLN A 315 -3.36 25.90 -1.62
C GLN A 315 -3.44 24.43 -2.04
N TYR A 316 -4.64 23.87 -2.11
CA TYR A 316 -4.87 22.52 -2.66
C TYR A 316 -4.23 22.39 -4.04
N ASP A 317 -3.39 21.38 -4.22
CA ASP A 317 -2.72 21.05 -5.47
C ASP A 317 -3.32 19.75 -6.02
N PRO A 318 -4.11 19.80 -7.11
CA PRO A 318 -4.69 18.61 -7.72
C PRO A 318 -3.69 17.77 -8.53
N CYS A 319 -2.44 18.24 -8.66
CA CYS A 319 -1.43 17.62 -9.52
C CYS A 319 -0.39 16.77 -8.75
N THR A 320 -0.69 16.39 -7.51
CA THR A 320 0.23 15.63 -6.64
C THR A 320 0.69 14.33 -7.29
N GLU A 321 -0.22 13.64 -7.99
CA GLU A 321 0.08 12.41 -8.71
C GLU A 321 1.20 12.60 -9.75
N GLN A 322 1.16 13.68 -10.55
CA GLN A 322 2.19 13.93 -11.55
C GLN A 322 3.54 14.24 -10.89
N HIS A 323 3.55 14.90 -9.74
CA HIS A 323 4.77 15.17 -8.99
C HIS A 323 5.40 13.87 -8.49
N SER A 324 4.57 12.95 -7.96
CA SER A 324 4.98 11.61 -7.53
C SER A 324 5.60 10.82 -8.68
N ILE A 325 5.00 10.82 -9.87
CA ILE A 325 5.56 10.17 -11.07
C ILE A 325 6.96 10.70 -11.38
N VAL A 326 7.17 12.02 -11.33
CA VAL A 326 8.49 12.60 -11.59
C VAL A 326 9.49 12.15 -10.53
N TYR A 327 9.15 12.30 -9.25
CA TYR A 327 10.07 12.08 -8.14
C TYR A 327 10.50 10.62 -8.01
N PHE A 328 9.56 9.67 -8.06
CA PHE A 328 9.86 8.24 -7.92
C PHE A 328 10.51 7.62 -9.18
N ASN A 329 10.53 8.33 -10.31
CA ASN A 329 11.36 7.94 -11.46
C ASN A 329 12.79 8.49 -11.41
N LEU A 330 13.15 9.35 -10.44
CA LEU A 330 14.52 9.82 -10.29
C LEU A 330 15.45 8.69 -9.85
N HIS A 331 16.56 8.50 -10.56
CA HIS A 331 17.52 7.43 -10.28
C HIS A 331 18.13 7.56 -8.88
N GLU A 332 18.40 8.77 -8.42
CA GLU A 332 18.87 9.03 -7.06
C GLU A 332 17.84 8.66 -5.98
N VAL A 333 16.53 8.78 -6.28
CA VAL A 333 15.45 8.41 -5.36
C VAL A 333 15.35 6.90 -5.30
N GLN A 334 15.30 6.24 -6.46
CA GLN A 334 15.31 4.78 -6.55
C GLN A 334 16.52 4.16 -5.82
N LYS A 335 17.71 4.76 -5.98
CA LYS A 335 18.92 4.34 -5.27
C LYS A 335 18.81 4.53 -3.76
N ALA A 336 18.28 5.67 -3.31
CA ALA A 336 18.11 5.93 -1.88
C ALA A 336 17.09 4.98 -1.22
N LEU A 337 16.10 4.53 -1.98
CA LEU A 337 15.06 3.60 -1.56
C LEU A 337 15.42 2.13 -1.80
N HIS A 338 16.66 1.84 -2.21
CA HIS A 338 17.14 0.47 -2.46
C HIS A 338 16.32 -0.29 -3.51
N VAL A 339 15.73 0.43 -4.48
CA VAL A 339 14.96 -0.15 -5.57
C VAL A 339 15.85 -1.07 -6.41
N ASN A 340 15.31 -2.25 -6.78
CA ASN A 340 16.02 -3.20 -7.60
C ASN A 340 16.43 -2.54 -8.93
N PRO A 341 17.72 -2.49 -9.32
CA PRO A 341 18.19 -1.80 -10.52
C PRO A 341 17.60 -2.34 -11.84
N VAL A 342 17.10 -3.57 -11.85
CA VAL A 342 16.39 -4.13 -13.02
C VAL A 342 15.00 -3.50 -13.12
N ILE A 343 14.29 -3.38 -11.99
CA ILE A 343 12.95 -2.80 -11.91
C ILE A 343 13.00 -1.28 -12.10
N GLY A 344 13.99 -0.60 -11.50
CA GLY A 344 14.16 0.85 -11.63
C GLY A 344 14.45 1.35 -13.06
N LYS A 345 14.80 0.46 -13.99
CA LYS A 345 14.90 0.79 -15.44
C LYS A 345 13.54 0.93 -16.11
N SER A 346 12.53 0.27 -15.59
CA SER A 346 11.15 0.42 -16.06
C SER A 346 10.60 1.74 -15.54
N LYS A 347 9.72 2.36 -16.33
CA LYS A 347 9.01 3.57 -15.90
C LYS A 347 8.10 3.19 -14.74
N TRP A 348 8.32 3.82 -13.58
CA TRP A 348 7.43 3.71 -12.42
C TRP A 348 6.18 4.54 -12.66
N GLU A 349 5.03 4.01 -12.23
CA GLU A 349 3.71 4.64 -12.36
C GLU A 349 2.95 4.51 -11.04
N THR A 350 2.03 5.43 -10.80
CA THR A 350 1.24 5.53 -9.57
C THR A 350 0.22 4.41 -9.47
N CYS A 351 -0.40 4.04 -10.60
CA CYS A 351 -1.27 2.88 -10.73
C CYS A 351 -0.89 2.05 -11.97
N SER A 352 -1.02 0.72 -11.86
CA SER A 352 -0.75 -0.20 -12.96
C SER A 352 -2.04 -0.57 -13.69
N GLU A 353 -2.26 0.04 -14.85
CA GLU A 353 -3.39 -0.28 -15.75
C GLU A 353 -3.41 -1.76 -16.15
N VAL A 354 -2.23 -2.35 -16.30
CA VAL A 354 -2.08 -3.78 -16.63
C VAL A 354 -2.65 -4.65 -15.52
N ILE A 355 -2.41 -4.31 -14.25
CA ILE A 355 -2.97 -5.04 -13.11
C ILE A 355 -4.48 -4.82 -13.05
N ASN A 356 -4.93 -3.56 -13.16
CA ASN A 356 -6.34 -3.21 -13.08
C ASN A 356 -7.17 -3.99 -14.13
N THR A 357 -6.73 -3.96 -15.39
CA THR A 357 -7.41 -4.64 -16.52
C THR A 357 -7.38 -6.17 -16.40
N ASN A 358 -6.39 -6.73 -15.71
CA ASN A 358 -6.20 -8.19 -15.61
C ASN A 358 -6.52 -8.76 -14.22
N TRP A 359 -7.17 -7.97 -13.36
CA TRP A 359 -7.60 -8.41 -12.04
C TRP A 359 -8.49 -9.66 -12.16
N LYS A 360 -8.25 -10.70 -11.36
CA LYS A 360 -8.92 -12.00 -11.52
C LYS A 360 -10.12 -12.13 -10.60
N ASP A 361 -9.94 -12.79 -9.47
CA ASP A 361 -10.97 -12.89 -8.46
C ASP A 361 -11.14 -11.52 -7.79
N CYS A 362 -12.37 -11.03 -7.85
CA CYS A 362 -12.87 -9.85 -7.17
C CYS A 362 -14.17 -10.28 -6.52
N GLU A 363 -14.20 -10.32 -5.19
CA GLU A 363 -15.45 -10.60 -4.50
C GLU A 363 -16.38 -9.40 -4.67
N ARG A 364 -17.70 -9.63 -4.77
CA ARG A 364 -18.68 -8.54 -4.96
C ARG A 364 -19.03 -7.81 -3.67
N SER A 365 -18.80 -8.47 -2.54
CA SER A 365 -19.14 -7.95 -1.22
C SER A 365 -18.28 -8.59 -0.15
N VAL A 366 -17.57 -7.77 0.60
CA VAL A 366 -16.79 -8.21 1.75
C VAL A 366 -17.56 -8.07 3.07
N LEU A 367 -18.84 -7.69 3.04
CA LEU A 367 -19.68 -7.51 4.25
C LEU A 367 -19.73 -8.77 5.13
N HIS A 368 -19.69 -9.95 4.52
CA HIS A 368 -19.65 -11.21 5.26
C HIS A 368 -18.38 -11.32 6.13
N ILE A 369 -17.25 -10.77 5.68
CA ILE A 369 -15.99 -10.69 6.44
C ILE A 369 -16.13 -9.70 7.60
N TYR A 370 -16.77 -8.55 7.38
CA TYR A 370 -17.07 -7.60 8.47
C TYR A 370 -17.89 -8.28 9.57
N HIS A 371 -18.95 -9.00 9.22
CA HIS A 371 -19.77 -9.74 10.18
C HIS A 371 -18.97 -10.77 10.97
N GLU A 372 -18.08 -11.52 10.30
CA GLU A 372 -17.17 -12.45 10.96
C GLU A 372 -16.27 -11.70 11.97
N LEU A 373 -15.53 -10.69 11.51
CA LEU A 373 -14.48 -10.05 12.30
C LEU A 373 -15.01 -9.20 13.47
N ILE A 374 -16.20 -8.62 13.35
CA ILE A 374 -16.89 -7.94 14.46
C ILE A 374 -17.18 -8.93 15.60
N GLN A 375 -17.64 -10.14 15.29
CA GLN A 375 -17.92 -11.17 16.30
C GLN A 375 -16.66 -11.62 17.05
N HIS A 376 -15.48 -11.46 16.43
CA HIS A 376 -14.19 -11.71 17.04
C HIS A 376 -13.60 -10.51 17.79
N GLY A 377 -14.34 -9.41 17.92
CA GLY A 377 -13.97 -8.26 18.75
C GLY A 377 -12.94 -7.34 18.12
N LEU A 378 -12.71 -7.41 16.80
CA LEU A 378 -11.89 -6.43 16.10
C LEU A 378 -12.58 -5.07 16.11
N ARG A 379 -11.80 -4.01 16.37
CA ARG A 379 -12.28 -2.63 16.21
C ARG A 379 -12.23 -2.26 14.74
N ILE A 380 -13.38 -1.98 14.15
CA ILE A 380 -13.49 -1.67 12.72
C ILE A 380 -14.01 -0.26 12.58
N TRP A 381 -13.31 0.56 11.80
CA TRP A 381 -13.74 1.92 11.50
C TRP A 381 -13.77 2.15 9.99
N MET A 382 -14.96 2.39 9.46
CA MET A 382 -15.12 2.91 8.10
C MET A 382 -15.32 4.42 8.15
N PHE A 383 -14.52 5.16 7.39
CA PHE A 383 -14.68 6.61 7.27
C PHE A 383 -14.79 7.04 5.82
N ARG A 384 -15.56 8.10 5.58
CA ARG A 384 -15.68 8.74 4.27
C ARG A 384 -15.43 10.23 4.42
N LEU A 385 -14.62 10.79 3.53
CA LEU A 385 -14.44 12.23 3.42
C LEU A 385 -15.60 12.83 2.61
N VAL A 386 -16.35 13.73 3.24
CA VAL A 386 -17.40 14.50 2.57
C VAL A 386 -16.89 15.93 2.41
N ALA A 387 -16.47 16.28 1.20
CA ALA A 387 -16.15 17.66 0.85
C ALA A 387 -17.45 18.47 0.77
N GLY A 388 -17.62 19.47 1.64
CA GLY A 388 -18.76 20.38 1.60
C GLY A 388 -18.33 21.85 1.45
N PRO A 389 -19.28 22.77 1.19
CA PRO A 389 -18.98 24.20 1.04
C PRO A 389 -18.33 24.87 2.26
N LYS A 390 -18.36 24.20 3.42
CA LYS A 390 -17.77 24.65 4.70
C LYS A 390 -16.48 23.90 5.06
N GLY A 391 -15.87 23.18 4.12
CA GLY A 391 -14.68 22.36 4.32
C GLY A 391 -14.97 20.85 4.36
N THR A 392 -13.91 20.05 4.38
CA THR A 392 -13.95 18.59 4.45
C THR A 392 -14.40 18.14 5.83
N ARG A 393 -15.40 17.26 5.89
CA ARG A 393 -15.83 16.59 7.12
C ARG A 393 -15.62 15.09 7.00
N VAL A 394 -15.09 14.49 8.06
CA VAL A 394 -15.01 13.03 8.19
C VAL A 394 -16.38 12.54 8.66
N SER A 395 -17.04 11.71 7.86
CA SER A 395 -18.22 10.95 8.28
C SER A 395 -17.79 9.55 8.69
N THR A 396 -18.32 9.07 9.81
CA THR A 396 -18.06 7.72 10.33
C THR A 396 -19.32 6.87 10.14
N LEU A 397 -19.16 5.64 9.64
CA LEU A 397 -20.22 4.66 9.50
C LEU A 397 -20.16 3.61 10.61
#